data_AF-A0AAV8XAP8-F1
#
_entry.id   AF-A0AAV8XAP8-F1
#
_cell.length_a   1.000
_cell.length_b   1.000
_cell.length_c   1.000
_cell.angle_alpha   90.00
_cell.angle_beta   90.00
_cell.angle_gamma   90.00
#
_symmetry.space_group_name_H-M   'P 1'
#
loop_
_entity.id
_entity.type
_entity.pdbx_description
1 polymer ?
#
loop_
_entity_poly.entity_id
_entity_poly.type
_entity_poly.pdbx_seq_one_letter_code
_entity_poly.pdbx_strand_id
1 'polypeptide(L)'
;MRSTKYNEETTTMDVCEILKFLQQGRQEDREEAERREEKRRQEIERRRQEDRRRQNTPRDLKQKGERKSGENRRGGEASSGNLLNAFSGRIDGVEQQIDQKVVEENKEEIERKLEDTRRQVQKEILEKINGLEHQLHRTSIADLGDYSTSPGIPLQNSTLMHAERSVHKILKPPTYDGQSSWSMYRRQFEAAAKANGWTSQEMATSLVISLRGQALEILQSIPEELQNDYDRIIGALEIRYGHKYLPQVYQSQIKSRQQRSNESLQEYEADIERLIHLAYPQAPKEFLEQIGIQTFY
;
A
#
# COMPACT_ATOMS: atom_id res chain seq x y z
N MET A 1 63.79 -1.26 -6.20
CA MET A 1 62.93 -1.48 -7.40
C MET A 1 62.26 -2.85 -7.29
N ARG A 2 61.01 -2.91 -6.83
CA ARG A 2 60.13 -4.08 -6.96
C ARG A 2 58.77 -3.55 -7.41
N SER A 3 58.37 -3.95 -8.62
CA SER A 3 57.07 -3.65 -9.22
C SER A 3 56.29 -4.95 -9.20
N THR A 4 55.22 -4.99 -8.41
CA THR A 4 54.20 -6.04 -8.46
C THR A 4 52.89 -5.36 -8.85
N LYS A 5 52.56 -5.47 -10.14
CA LYS A 5 51.24 -5.14 -10.66
C LYS A 5 50.24 -6.13 -10.06
N TYR A 6 49.31 -5.64 -9.25
CA TYR A 6 48.09 -6.36 -8.92
C TYR A 6 47.08 -6.10 -10.03
N ASN A 7 46.66 -7.16 -10.71
CA ASN A 7 45.53 -7.15 -11.64
C ASN A 7 44.24 -7.11 -10.83
N GLU A 8 43.51 -5.99 -10.91
CA GLU A 8 42.11 -5.91 -10.51
C GLU A 8 41.24 -6.27 -11.72
N GLU A 9 40.92 -7.55 -11.87
CA GLU A 9 39.79 -7.98 -12.70
C GLU A 9 38.51 -7.81 -11.86
N THR A 10 37.94 -6.61 -11.90
CA THR A 10 36.61 -6.34 -11.35
C THR A 10 35.58 -6.98 -12.29
N THR A 11 35.06 -8.15 -11.91
CA THR A 11 33.91 -8.77 -12.57
C THR A 11 32.67 -7.89 -12.34
N THR A 12 32.45 -6.94 -13.25
CA THR A 12 31.18 -6.21 -13.37
C THR A 12 30.11 -7.20 -13.81
N MET A 13 29.33 -7.68 -12.84
CA MET A 13 28.18 -8.55 -13.08
C MET A 13 27.17 -7.82 -13.98
N ASP A 14 26.84 -8.42 -15.13
CA ASP A 14 25.98 -7.80 -16.14
C ASP A 14 24.58 -7.53 -15.56
N VAL A 15 23.96 -6.42 -15.94
CA VAL A 15 22.60 -6.03 -15.49
C VAL A 15 21.60 -7.15 -15.76
N CYS A 16 21.82 -7.94 -16.81
CA CYS A 16 21.01 -9.11 -17.14
C CYS A 16 21.09 -10.23 -16.07
N GLU A 17 22.24 -10.43 -15.43
CA GLU A 17 22.41 -11.40 -14.34
C GLU A 17 21.77 -10.91 -13.04
N ILE A 18 21.86 -9.61 -12.76
CA ILE A 18 21.18 -8.98 -11.62
C ILE A 18 19.67 -9.13 -11.75
N LEU A 19 19.11 -8.88 -12.95
CA LEU A 19 17.68 -9.06 -13.20
C LEU A 19 17.22 -10.51 -13.07
N LYS A 20 18.03 -11.48 -13.51
CA LYS A 20 17.76 -12.91 -13.32
C LYS A 20 17.76 -13.27 -11.83
N PHE A 21 18.75 -12.79 -11.07
CA PHE A 21 18.83 -13.03 -9.63
C PHE A 21 17.64 -12.41 -8.87
N LEU A 22 17.22 -11.19 -9.22
CA LEU A 22 16.04 -10.54 -8.63
C LEU A 22 14.73 -11.25 -9.01
N GLN A 23 14.63 -11.78 -10.23
CA GLN A 23 13.47 -12.56 -10.65
C GLN A 23 13.41 -13.91 -9.94
N GLN A 24 14.56 -14.54 -9.73
CA GLN A 24 14.69 -15.80 -9.02
C GLN A 24 14.39 -15.64 -7.53
N GLY A 25 14.90 -14.58 -6.87
CA GLY A 25 14.56 -14.25 -5.49
C GLY A 25 13.08 -13.94 -5.28
N ARG A 26 12.42 -13.24 -6.24
CA ARG A 26 10.96 -13.03 -6.19
C ARG A 26 10.16 -14.33 -6.32
N GLN A 27 10.66 -15.28 -7.12
CA GLN A 27 10.03 -16.58 -7.29
C GLN A 27 10.20 -17.43 -6.02
N GLU A 28 11.38 -17.41 -5.42
CA GLU A 28 11.68 -18.10 -4.16
C GLU A 28 10.87 -17.55 -2.98
N ASP A 29 10.74 -16.21 -2.87
CA ASP A 29 9.91 -15.56 -1.85
C ASP A 29 8.41 -15.94 -2.02
N ARG A 30 7.95 -16.06 -3.28
CA ARG A 30 6.57 -16.49 -3.59
C ARG A 30 6.35 -17.96 -3.22
N GLU A 31 7.28 -18.84 -3.60
CA GLU A 31 7.21 -20.26 -3.27
C GLU A 31 7.34 -20.49 -1.75
N GLU A 32 8.11 -19.67 -1.04
CA GLU A 32 8.17 -19.72 0.41
C GLU A 32 6.86 -19.23 1.06
N ALA A 33 6.24 -18.18 0.53
CA ALA A 33 4.93 -17.72 0.98
C ALA A 33 3.84 -18.80 0.78
N GLU A 34 3.83 -19.45 -0.38
CA GLU A 34 2.90 -20.55 -0.68
C GLU A 34 3.16 -21.75 0.24
N ARG A 35 4.42 -22.14 0.49
CA ARG A 35 4.76 -23.19 1.47
C ARG A 35 4.34 -22.84 2.90
N ARG A 36 4.49 -21.58 3.32
CA ARG A 36 4.04 -21.12 4.64
C ARG A 36 2.52 -21.17 4.75
N GLU A 37 1.80 -20.75 3.72
CA GLU A 37 0.34 -20.80 3.70
C GLU A 37 -0.16 -22.25 3.71
N GLU A 38 0.47 -23.15 2.94
CA GLU A 38 0.14 -24.57 2.94
C GLU A 38 0.41 -25.23 4.29
N LYS A 39 1.54 -24.95 4.94
CA LYS A 39 1.79 -25.40 6.33
C LYS A 39 0.71 -24.90 7.29
N ARG A 40 0.27 -23.65 7.13
CA ARG A 40 -0.79 -23.08 7.97
C ARG A 40 -2.13 -23.77 7.73
N ARG A 41 -2.46 -24.07 6.47
CA ARG A 41 -3.67 -24.85 6.09
C ARG A 41 -3.62 -26.26 6.65
N GLN A 42 -2.49 -26.94 6.55
CA GLN A 42 -2.29 -28.27 7.10
C GLN A 42 -2.40 -28.28 8.63
N GLU A 43 -1.86 -27.28 9.33
CA GLU A 43 -1.98 -27.18 10.79
C GLU A 43 -3.43 -26.92 11.24
N ILE A 44 -4.18 -26.10 10.51
CA ILE A 44 -5.61 -25.88 10.76
C ILE A 44 -6.39 -27.18 10.57
N GLU A 45 -6.12 -27.94 9.49
CA GLU A 45 -6.80 -29.22 9.26
C GLU A 45 -6.38 -30.27 10.29
N ARG A 46 -5.11 -30.28 10.73
CA ARG A 46 -4.61 -31.15 11.80
C ARG A 46 -5.35 -30.88 13.11
N ARG A 47 -5.51 -29.60 13.48
CA ARG A 47 -6.28 -29.22 14.67
C ARG A 47 -7.75 -29.65 14.57
N ARG A 48 -8.39 -29.42 13.41
CA ARG A 48 -9.76 -29.90 13.16
C ARG A 48 -9.90 -31.42 13.23
N GLN A 49 -8.90 -32.17 12.77
CA GLN A 49 -8.89 -33.63 12.92
C GLN A 49 -8.62 -34.08 14.35
N GLU A 50 -7.75 -33.37 15.08
CA GLU A 50 -7.47 -33.64 16.49
C GLU A 50 -8.70 -33.39 17.36
N ASP A 51 -9.44 -32.30 17.13
CA ASP A 51 -10.68 -32.00 17.83
C ASP A 51 -11.77 -33.03 17.50
N ARG A 52 -11.87 -33.47 16.23
CA ARG A 52 -12.74 -34.59 15.84
C ARG A 52 -12.34 -35.90 16.52
N ARG A 53 -11.04 -36.17 16.70
CA ARG A 53 -10.56 -37.34 17.45
C ARG A 53 -10.88 -37.23 18.94
N ARG A 54 -10.69 -36.05 19.55
CA ARG A 54 -11.05 -35.79 20.95
C ARG A 54 -12.55 -35.98 21.21
N GLN A 55 -13.39 -35.55 20.28
CA GLN A 55 -14.84 -35.80 20.34
C GLN A 55 -15.21 -37.28 20.12
N ASN A 56 -14.44 -38.02 19.33
CA ASN A 56 -14.67 -39.45 19.02
C ASN A 56 -13.90 -40.45 19.91
N THR A 57 -13.26 -40.02 21.01
CA THR A 57 -12.58 -40.94 21.94
C THR A 57 -13.44 -41.24 23.19
N PRO A 58 -14.32 -42.25 23.19
CA PRO A 58 -14.71 -42.93 24.42
C PRO A 58 -13.87 -44.21 24.63
N ARG A 59 -13.33 -44.38 25.85
CA ARG A 59 -13.03 -45.66 26.56
C ARG A 59 -11.62 -46.23 26.72
N ASP A 60 -10.51 -45.69 26.21
CA ASP A 60 -9.23 -46.42 26.39
C ASP A 60 -8.46 -46.17 27.70
N LEU A 61 -8.95 -45.29 28.59
CA LEU A 61 -8.35 -45.13 29.93
C LEU A 61 -8.89 -46.10 30.99
N LYS A 62 -9.91 -46.93 30.69
CA LYS A 62 -10.52 -47.83 31.70
C LYS A 62 -9.87 -49.23 31.79
N GLN A 63 -8.99 -49.62 30.87
CA GLN A 63 -8.52 -51.01 30.80
C GLN A 63 -7.33 -51.34 31.72
N LYS A 64 -6.74 -50.36 32.43
CA LYS A 64 -5.63 -50.62 33.36
C LYS A 64 -6.00 -50.59 34.85
N GLY A 65 -7.25 -50.27 35.19
CA GLY A 65 -7.72 -50.17 36.59
C GLY A 65 -8.74 -51.21 37.04
N GLU A 66 -9.47 -51.88 36.13
CA GLU A 66 -10.57 -52.78 36.51
C GLU A 66 -10.13 -54.24 36.58
N ARG A 67 -9.25 -54.53 37.55
CA ARG A 67 -9.20 -55.85 38.21
C ARG A 67 -9.21 -55.64 39.71
N LYS A 68 -10.30 -55.07 40.23
CA LYS A 68 -10.85 -55.30 41.59
C LYS A 68 -12.00 -54.35 41.86
N SER A 69 -13.08 -54.90 42.43
CA SER A 69 -14.30 -54.22 42.91
C SER A 69 -15.19 -53.70 41.78
N GLY A 70 -16.28 -54.38 41.39
CA GLY A 70 -17.20 -55.16 42.22
C GLY A 70 -18.25 -54.21 42.82
N GLU A 71 -19.39 -54.16 42.12
CA GLU A 71 -20.74 -54.05 42.70
C GLU A 71 -21.04 -52.86 43.64
N ASN A 72 -21.10 -51.62 43.15
CA ASN A 72 -22.10 -50.62 43.63
C ASN A 72 -22.19 -49.26 42.87
N ARG A 73 -22.11 -49.20 41.53
CA ARG A 73 -22.09 -47.90 40.80
C ARG A 73 -22.97 -47.74 39.56
N ARG A 74 -23.99 -48.57 39.33
CA ARG A 74 -24.84 -48.43 38.14
C ARG A 74 -25.89 -47.30 38.20
N GLY A 75 -26.16 -46.73 39.37
CA GLY A 75 -27.16 -45.65 39.53
C GLY A 75 -26.62 -44.21 39.42
N GLY A 76 -25.36 -43.97 39.77
CA GLY A 76 -24.80 -42.60 39.84
C GLY A 76 -24.15 -42.10 38.55
N GLU A 77 -23.53 -43.00 37.77
CA GLU A 77 -22.72 -42.60 36.60
C GLU A 77 -23.58 -42.21 35.38
N ALA A 78 -24.73 -42.86 35.18
CA ALA A 78 -25.67 -42.51 34.10
C ALA A 78 -26.32 -41.13 34.34
N SER A 79 -26.63 -40.80 35.60
CA SER A 79 -27.22 -39.51 35.96
C SER A 79 -26.20 -38.37 35.89
N SER A 80 -24.96 -38.63 36.32
CA SER A 80 -23.86 -37.65 36.20
C SER A 80 -23.44 -37.40 34.75
N GLY A 81 -23.40 -38.43 33.89
CA GLY A 81 -23.12 -38.27 32.46
C GLY A 81 -24.21 -37.50 31.71
N ASN A 82 -25.49 -37.75 32.01
CA ASN A 82 -26.60 -37.00 31.44
C ASN A 82 -26.60 -35.53 31.90
N LEU A 83 -26.26 -35.27 33.15
CA LEU A 83 -26.09 -33.91 33.66
C LEU A 83 -24.91 -33.20 32.98
N LEU A 84 -23.74 -33.83 32.87
CA LEU A 84 -22.56 -33.24 32.22
C LEU A 84 -22.79 -32.94 30.73
N ASN A 85 -23.47 -33.83 30.00
CA ASN A 85 -23.86 -33.57 28.61
C ASN A 85 -24.85 -32.41 28.49
N ALA A 86 -25.81 -32.30 29.42
CA ALA A 86 -26.74 -31.19 29.48
C ALA A 86 -26.05 -29.86 29.84
N PHE A 87 -25.01 -29.88 30.67
CA PHE A 87 -24.19 -28.71 30.98
C PHE A 87 -23.28 -28.32 29.80
N SER A 88 -22.62 -29.29 29.16
CA SER A 88 -21.79 -29.04 27.97
C SER A 88 -22.60 -28.39 26.85
N GLY A 89 -23.78 -28.95 26.53
CA GLY A 89 -24.63 -28.38 25.49
C GLY A 89 -25.15 -26.96 25.82
N ARG A 90 -25.30 -26.62 27.10
CA ARG A 90 -25.61 -25.23 27.52
C ARG A 90 -24.39 -24.33 27.40
N ILE A 91 -23.20 -24.80 27.73
CA ILE A 91 -21.95 -24.04 27.59
C ILE A 91 -21.69 -23.76 26.11
N ASP A 92 -21.76 -24.77 25.24
CA ASP A 92 -21.60 -24.60 23.80
C ASP A 92 -22.63 -23.62 23.23
N GLY A 93 -23.89 -23.68 23.72
CA GLY A 93 -24.94 -22.74 23.35
C GLY A 93 -24.72 -21.31 23.84
N VAL A 94 -24.06 -21.12 24.99
CA VAL A 94 -23.68 -19.81 25.51
C VAL A 94 -22.46 -19.26 24.76
N GLU A 95 -21.46 -20.10 24.47
CA GLU A 95 -20.29 -19.72 23.67
C GLU A 95 -20.71 -19.26 22.27
N GLN A 96 -21.61 -20.00 21.60
CA GLN A 96 -22.14 -19.61 20.30
C GLN A 96 -22.93 -18.29 20.35
N GLN A 97 -23.67 -18.04 21.43
CA GLN A 97 -24.38 -16.77 21.62
C GLN A 97 -23.41 -15.60 21.86
N ILE A 98 -22.32 -15.81 22.61
CA ILE A 98 -21.29 -14.80 22.84
C ILE A 98 -20.58 -14.47 21.52
N ASP A 99 -20.15 -15.48 20.75
CA ASP A 99 -19.48 -15.28 19.47
C ASP A 99 -20.39 -14.54 18.48
N GLN A 100 -21.67 -14.95 18.38
CA GLN A 100 -22.64 -14.27 17.52
C GLN A 100 -22.86 -12.81 17.94
N LYS A 101 -23.01 -12.56 19.24
CA LYS A 101 -23.25 -11.21 19.77
C LYS A 101 -22.05 -10.30 19.59
N VAL A 102 -20.83 -10.80 19.82
CA VAL A 102 -19.58 -10.04 19.62
C VAL A 102 -19.37 -9.72 18.14
N VAL A 103 -19.68 -10.66 17.23
CA VAL A 103 -19.57 -10.42 15.79
C VAL A 103 -20.57 -9.36 15.32
N GLU A 104 -21.83 -9.43 15.74
CA GLU A 104 -22.84 -8.42 15.35
C GLU A 104 -22.57 -7.05 15.99
N GLU A 105 -22.18 -6.99 17.28
CA GLU A 105 -21.83 -5.71 17.93
C GLU A 105 -20.62 -5.05 17.24
N ASN A 106 -19.57 -5.81 16.92
CA ASN A 106 -18.40 -5.29 16.20
C ASN A 106 -18.76 -4.85 14.78
N LYS A 107 -19.64 -5.57 14.09
CA LYS A 107 -20.11 -5.21 12.75
C LYS A 107 -20.88 -3.88 12.78
N GLU A 108 -21.81 -3.71 13.72
CA GLU A 108 -22.53 -2.45 13.92
C GLU A 108 -21.60 -1.29 14.30
N GLU A 109 -20.57 -1.54 15.12
CA GLU A 109 -19.57 -0.52 15.47
C GLU A 109 -18.72 -0.11 14.26
N ILE A 110 -18.29 -1.06 13.45
CA ILE A 110 -17.54 -0.79 12.21
C ILE A 110 -18.42 -0.01 11.22
N GLU A 111 -19.67 -0.41 11.03
CA GLU A 111 -20.61 0.30 10.14
C GLU A 111 -20.88 1.73 10.64
N ARG A 112 -21.06 1.95 11.94
CA ARG A 112 -21.17 3.31 12.51
C ARG A 112 -19.93 4.15 12.27
N LYS A 113 -18.73 3.62 12.57
CA LYS A 113 -17.47 4.35 12.37
C LYS A 113 -17.23 4.69 10.89
N LEU A 114 -17.59 3.77 9.99
CA LEU A 114 -17.49 3.98 8.55
C LEU A 114 -18.42 5.11 8.11
N GLU A 115 -19.67 5.11 8.58
CA GLU A 115 -20.66 6.13 8.24
C GLU A 115 -20.28 7.50 8.81
N ASP A 116 -19.75 7.57 10.03
CA ASP A 116 -19.29 8.82 10.63
C ASP A 116 -18.07 9.40 9.89
N THR A 117 -17.12 8.53 9.51
CA THR A 117 -15.98 8.95 8.67
C THR A 117 -16.46 9.48 7.32
N ARG A 118 -17.44 8.81 6.70
CA ARG A 118 -18.06 9.25 5.45
C ARG A 118 -18.70 10.63 5.58
N ARG A 119 -19.48 10.86 6.64
CA ARG A 119 -20.10 12.16 6.93
C ARG A 119 -19.06 13.26 7.16
N GLN A 120 -18.00 12.96 7.90
CA GLN A 120 -16.93 13.92 8.17
C GLN A 120 -16.24 14.36 6.87
N VAL A 121 -15.88 13.41 6.01
CA VAL A 121 -15.29 13.71 4.69
C VAL A 121 -16.25 14.52 3.82
N GLN A 122 -17.54 14.17 3.80
CA GLN A 122 -18.54 14.94 3.04
C GLN A 122 -18.65 16.39 3.53
N LYS A 123 -18.67 16.60 4.85
CA LYS A 123 -18.73 17.94 5.45
C LYS A 123 -17.50 18.77 5.10
N GLU A 124 -16.31 18.18 5.20
CA GLU A 124 -15.06 18.87 4.88
C GLU A 124 -14.97 19.26 3.39
N ILE A 125 -15.45 18.40 2.49
CA ILE A 125 -15.57 18.73 1.06
C ILE A 125 -16.50 19.92 0.86
N LEU A 126 -17.68 19.91 1.49
CA LEU A 126 -18.68 20.97 1.33
C LEU A 126 -18.18 22.32 1.86
N GLU A 127 -17.51 22.32 3.02
CA GLU A 127 -16.89 23.53 3.58
C GLU A 127 -15.77 24.08 2.68
N LYS A 128 -14.96 23.21 2.07
CA LYS A 128 -13.93 23.64 1.11
C LYS A 128 -14.55 24.21 -0.17
N ILE A 129 -15.64 23.63 -0.68
CA ILE A 129 -16.35 24.17 -1.85
C ILE A 129 -16.91 25.56 -1.54
N ASN A 130 -17.66 25.71 -0.44
CA ASN A 130 -18.23 27.00 -0.06
C ASN A 130 -17.14 28.05 0.21
N GLY A 131 -16.01 27.66 0.82
CA GLY A 131 -14.87 28.53 1.02
C GLY A 131 -14.25 29.02 -0.28
N LEU A 132 -14.14 28.14 -1.28
CA LEU A 132 -13.65 28.49 -2.62
C LEU A 132 -14.63 29.43 -3.35
N GLU A 133 -15.94 29.22 -3.23
CA GLU A 133 -16.97 30.12 -3.79
C GLU A 133 -16.90 31.52 -3.17
N HIS A 134 -16.73 31.61 -1.85
CA HIS A 134 -16.56 32.90 -1.16
C HIS A 134 -15.27 33.63 -1.55
N GLN A 135 -14.19 32.90 -1.85
CA GLN A 135 -12.95 33.50 -2.36
C GLN A 135 -13.14 34.04 -3.78
N LEU A 136 -13.84 33.30 -4.64
CA LEU A 136 -14.18 33.70 -6.01
C LEU A 136 -15.04 34.97 -6.05
N HIS A 137 -16.05 35.07 -5.19
CA HIS A 137 -16.89 36.27 -5.09
C HIS A 137 -16.13 37.49 -4.54
N ARG A 138 -15.18 37.29 -3.62
CA ARG A 138 -14.39 38.40 -3.04
C ARG A 138 -13.41 39.00 -4.04
N THR A 139 -12.83 38.20 -4.94
CA THR A 139 -12.02 38.69 -6.06
C THR A 139 -12.83 39.34 -7.18
N SER A 140 -14.10 38.96 -7.37
CA SER A 140 -14.93 39.52 -8.45
C SER A 140 -15.50 40.91 -8.18
N ILE A 141 -15.56 41.38 -6.93
CA ILE A 141 -16.14 42.68 -6.56
C ILE A 141 -15.07 43.79 -6.47
N ALA A 142 -13.78 43.45 -6.37
CA ALA A 142 -12.71 44.44 -6.21
C ALA A 142 -12.23 45.11 -7.52
N ASP A 143 -12.56 44.55 -8.69
CA ASP A 143 -11.97 44.96 -9.98
C ASP A 143 -12.92 45.68 -10.95
N LEU A 144 -14.13 46.06 -10.52
CA LEU A 144 -15.04 46.89 -11.33
C LEU A 144 -15.44 48.17 -10.57
N GLY A 145 -14.42 49.01 -10.32
CA GLY A 145 -14.58 50.38 -9.86
C GLY A 145 -14.11 51.37 -10.93
N ASP A 146 -15.10 51.99 -11.58
CA ASP A 146 -15.06 53.33 -12.16
C ASP A 146 -14.39 53.55 -13.52
N TYR A 147 -15.21 53.56 -14.58
CA TYR A 147 -15.19 54.65 -15.58
C TYR A 147 -16.56 54.70 -16.27
N SER A 148 -17.38 55.69 -15.89
CA SER A 148 -18.61 56.05 -16.61
C SER A 148 -18.31 56.99 -17.80
N THR A 149 -19.13 56.84 -18.85
CA THR A 149 -19.64 57.88 -19.78
C THR A 149 -18.89 58.12 -21.12
N SER A 150 -19.46 57.67 -22.25
CA SER A 150 -20.09 58.48 -23.34
C SER A 150 -20.21 57.70 -24.69
N PRO A 151 -21.03 58.14 -25.70
CA PRO A 151 -22.06 57.28 -26.31
C PRO A 151 -22.02 57.15 -27.87
N GLY A 152 -22.71 56.12 -28.39
CA GLY A 152 -23.13 55.95 -29.81
C GLY A 152 -22.04 55.38 -30.73
N ILE A 153 -22.25 54.47 -31.70
CA ILE A 153 -23.41 54.10 -32.53
C ILE A 153 -23.20 52.63 -33.03
N PRO A 154 -24.01 52.05 -33.94
CA PRO A 154 -24.88 50.92 -33.71
C PRO A 154 -24.35 49.55 -34.19
N LEU A 155 -24.96 48.52 -33.62
CA LEU A 155 -24.87 47.11 -33.97
C LEU A 155 -25.19 46.86 -35.45
N GLN A 156 -24.29 46.21 -36.19
CA GLN A 156 -24.63 45.10 -37.10
C GLN A 156 -23.40 44.44 -37.75
N ASN A 157 -23.34 43.13 -37.50
CA ASN A 157 -22.92 42.07 -38.40
C ASN A 157 -21.49 41.52 -38.32
N SER A 158 -21.52 40.20 -38.18
CA SER A 158 -20.66 39.17 -38.80
C SER A 158 -19.36 38.77 -38.11
N THR A 159 -19.32 37.45 -37.89
CA THR A 159 -18.15 36.58 -38.00
C THR A 159 -17.45 36.23 -36.69
N LEU A 160 -17.74 35.02 -36.20
CA LEU A 160 -16.79 34.04 -35.64
C LEU A 160 -15.43 34.63 -35.21
N MET A 161 -15.43 35.37 -34.10
CA MET A 161 -14.18 35.77 -33.44
C MET A 161 -13.81 34.63 -32.50
N HIS A 162 -12.86 33.84 -32.99
CA HIS A 162 -11.97 33.02 -32.19
C HIS A 162 -11.66 33.77 -30.91
N ALA A 163 -12.00 33.17 -29.77
CA ALA A 163 -11.59 33.67 -28.48
C ALA A 163 -10.10 33.95 -28.55
N GLU A 164 -9.74 35.22 -28.55
CA GLU A 164 -8.39 35.71 -28.45
C GLU A 164 -7.84 35.12 -27.15
N ARG A 165 -7.15 33.99 -27.25
CA ARG A 165 -6.25 33.53 -26.21
C ARG A 165 -5.19 34.61 -26.12
N SER A 166 -5.42 35.54 -25.20
CA SER A 166 -4.37 36.13 -24.38
C SER A 166 -3.20 35.15 -24.35
N VAL A 167 -2.01 35.62 -24.76
CA VAL A 167 -0.78 34.84 -24.77
C VAL A 167 -0.40 34.53 -23.32
N HIS A 168 -1.16 33.65 -22.68
CA HIS A 168 -0.91 33.16 -21.34
C HIS A 168 0.33 32.29 -21.46
N LYS A 169 1.41 32.69 -20.77
CA LYS A 169 2.62 31.89 -20.63
C LYS A 169 2.22 30.49 -20.18
N ILE A 170 2.32 29.52 -21.08
CA ILE A 170 2.10 28.10 -20.76
C ILE A 170 3.16 27.72 -19.72
N LEU A 171 2.71 27.37 -18.51
CA LEU A 171 3.59 26.90 -17.45
C LEU A 171 4.11 25.52 -17.85
N LYS A 172 5.39 25.44 -18.18
CA LYS A 172 6.02 24.17 -18.53
C LYS A 172 6.23 23.35 -17.24
N PRO A 173 5.83 22.07 -17.23
CA PRO A 173 6.08 21.24 -16.07
C PRO A 173 7.59 20.95 -15.98
N PRO A 174 8.11 20.67 -14.78
CA PRO A 174 9.48 20.20 -14.64
C PRO A 174 9.66 18.86 -15.38
N THR A 175 10.90 18.51 -15.70
CA THR A 175 11.24 17.18 -16.23
C THR A 175 11.31 16.15 -15.11
N TYR A 176 11.02 14.89 -15.42
CA TYR A 176 11.11 13.78 -14.47
C TYR A 176 12.06 12.70 -14.97
N ASP A 177 13.06 12.37 -14.16
CA ASP A 177 14.10 11.39 -14.46
C ASP A 177 13.96 10.07 -13.68
N GLY A 178 13.04 10.03 -12.71
CA GLY A 178 12.84 8.88 -11.82
C GLY A 178 13.64 8.95 -10.50
N GLN A 179 14.49 9.96 -10.30
CA GLN A 179 15.27 10.10 -9.06
C GLN A 179 14.52 10.88 -7.96
N SER A 180 13.75 11.89 -8.38
CA SER A 180 12.94 12.69 -7.46
C SER A 180 11.67 11.94 -7.04
N SER A 181 11.10 12.33 -5.89
CA SER A 181 9.85 11.74 -5.40
C SER A 181 8.70 11.90 -6.41
N TRP A 182 8.15 10.77 -6.88
CA TRP A 182 7.04 10.74 -7.83
C TRP A 182 5.83 11.54 -7.36
N SER A 183 5.44 11.42 -6.09
CA SER A 183 4.28 12.14 -5.53
C SER A 183 4.46 13.65 -5.45
N MET A 184 5.70 14.13 -5.37
CA MET A 184 6.01 15.56 -5.41
C MET A 184 5.97 16.07 -6.84
N TYR A 185 6.60 15.33 -7.76
CA TYR A 185 6.59 15.63 -9.19
C TYR A 185 5.16 15.68 -9.73
N ARG A 186 4.36 14.65 -9.46
CA ARG A 186 2.96 14.56 -9.89
C ARG A 186 2.14 15.77 -9.43
N ARG A 187 2.31 16.21 -8.18
CA ARG A 187 1.63 17.42 -7.66
C ARG A 187 2.04 18.69 -8.43
N GLN A 188 3.32 18.85 -8.75
CA GLN A 188 3.80 19.99 -9.54
C GLN A 188 3.26 19.95 -10.97
N PHE A 189 3.23 18.77 -11.58
CA PHE A 189 2.69 18.54 -12.92
C PHE A 189 1.19 18.86 -12.98
N GLU A 190 0.39 18.32 -12.04
CA GLU A 190 -1.04 18.58 -11.95
C GLU A 190 -1.36 20.05 -11.67
N ALA A 191 -0.53 20.74 -10.88
CA ALA A 191 -0.64 22.18 -10.67
C ALA A 191 -0.41 22.97 -11.97
N ALA A 192 0.62 22.62 -12.76
CA ALA A 192 0.88 23.23 -14.06
C ALA A 192 -0.26 22.94 -15.06
N ALA A 193 -0.75 21.69 -15.09
CA ALA A 193 -1.87 21.29 -15.94
C ALA A 193 -3.15 22.08 -15.62
N LYS A 194 -3.47 22.23 -14.33
CA LYS A 194 -4.62 23.01 -13.87
C LYS A 194 -4.50 24.48 -14.23
N ALA A 195 -3.32 25.07 -14.05
CA ALA A 195 -3.08 26.46 -14.39
C ALA A 195 -3.11 26.74 -15.91
N ASN A 196 -2.77 25.74 -16.73
CA ASN A 196 -2.83 25.84 -18.19
C ASN A 196 -4.18 25.38 -18.78
N GLY A 197 -5.08 24.81 -17.98
CA GLY A 197 -6.35 24.26 -18.46
C GLY A 197 -6.18 23.06 -19.40
N TRP A 198 -5.16 22.23 -19.18
CA TRP A 198 -4.88 21.09 -20.06
C TRP A 198 -5.99 20.03 -20.00
N THR A 199 -6.33 19.53 -21.18
CA THR A 199 -7.15 18.32 -21.37
C THR A 199 -6.35 17.05 -21.02
N SER A 200 -7.03 15.92 -20.83
CA SER A 200 -6.36 14.63 -20.55
C SER A 200 -5.31 14.25 -21.60
N GLN A 201 -5.59 14.53 -22.88
CA GLN A 201 -4.64 14.28 -23.98
C GLN A 201 -3.42 15.21 -23.93
N GLU A 202 -3.62 16.50 -23.61
CA GLU A 202 -2.51 17.45 -23.45
C GLU A 202 -1.67 17.12 -22.22
N MET A 203 -2.29 16.66 -21.13
CA MET A 203 -1.57 16.14 -19.96
C MET A 203 -0.74 14.90 -20.32
N ALA A 204 -1.31 13.93 -21.03
CA ALA A 204 -0.59 12.73 -21.47
C ALA A 204 0.62 13.10 -22.35
N THR A 205 0.41 13.94 -23.36
CA THR A 205 1.47 14.40 -24.28
C THR A 205 2.56 15.16 -23.54
N SER A 206 2.17 16.10 -22.68
CA SER A 206 3.10 16.91 -21.88
C SER A 206 3.90 16.04 -20.91
N LEU A 207 3.26 15.04 -20.29
CA LEU A 207 3.92 14.09 -19.39
C LEU A 207 4.93 13.24 -20.14
N VAL A 208 4.58 12.69 -21.31
CA VAL A 208 5.52 11.93 -22.17
C VAL A 208 6.76 12.77 -22.52
N ILE A 209 6.56 14.05 -22.86
CA ILE A 209 7.67 14.96 -23.22
C ILE A 209 8.53 15.32 -22.01
N SER A 210 7.94 15.40 -20.82
CA SER A 210 8.66 15.75 -19.59
C SER A 210 9.46 14.58 -18.99
N LEU A 211 9.17 13.34 -19.38
CA LEU A 211 9.95 12.17 -18.98
C LEU A 211 11.36 12.18 -19.60
N ARG A 212 12.34 11.79 -18.78
CA ARG A 212 13.77 11.70 -19.11
C ARG A 212 14.38 10.47 -18.44
N GLY A 213 15.57 10.06 -18.90
CA GLY A 213 16.35 9.00 -18.26
C GLY A 213 15.57 7.69 -18.07
N GLN A 214 15.71 7.08 -16.89
CA GLN A 214 15.05 5.82 -16.56
C GLN A 214 13.52 5.93 -16.58
N ALA A 215 12.96 7.09 -16.24
CA ALA A 215 11.51 7.26 -16.24
C ALA A 215 10.91 7.20 -17.66
N LEU A 216 11.68 7.59 -18.68
CA LEU A 216 11.26 7.49 -20.09
C LEU A 216 11.12 6.03 -20.55
N GLU A 217 11.91 5.10 -20.00
CA GLU A 217 11.85 3.67 -20.37
C GLU A 217 10.47 3.05 -20.08
N ILE A 218 9.68 3.62 -19.16
CA ILE A 218 8.31 3.15 -18.89
C ILE A 218 7.45 3.20 -20.14
N LEU A 219 7.70 4.14 -21.05
CA LEU A 219 6.93 4.23 -22.30
C LEU A 219 7.10 2.98 -23.17
N GLN A 220 8.20 2.23 -23.06
CA GLN A 220 8.37 0.95 -23.76
C GLN A 220 7.40 -0.13 -23.25
N SER A 221 6.94 -0.02 -22.01
CA SER A 221 5.98 -0.96 -21.42
C SER A 221 4.52 -0.63 -21.76
N ILE A 222 4.25 0.51 -22.39
CA ILE A 222 2.91 1.00 -22.74
C ILE A 222 2.78 1.01 -24.27
N PRO A 223 1.77 0.33 -24.86
CA PRO A 223 1.48 0.41 -26.29
C PRO A 223 1.30 1.87 -26.75
N GLU A 224 1.83 2.21 -27.93
CA GLU A 224 1.84 3.59 -28.43
C GLU A 224 0.43 4.18 -28.56
N GLU A 225 -0.57 3.34 -28.88
CA GLU A 225 -1.97 3.75 -28.98
C GLU A 225 -2.55 4.23 -27.63
N LEU A 226 -1.97 3.75 -26.52
CA LEU A 226 -2.39 4.06 -25.15
C LEU A 226 -1.51 5.12 -24.48
N GLN A 227 -0.45 5.60 -25.14
CA GLN A 227 0.39 6.70 -24.62
C GLN A 227 -0.30 8.07 -24.70
N ASN A 228 -1.47 8.16 -25.32
CA ASN A 228 -2.33 9.34 -25.28
C ASN A 228 -3.29 9.36 -24.08
N ASP A 229 -3.33 8.26 -23.31
CA ASP A 229 -4.15 8.13 -22.12
C ASP A 229 -3.34 8.47 -20.86
N TYR A 230 -3.68 9.57 -20.22
CA TYR A 230 -3.01 10.07 -19.01
C TYR A 230 -3.05 9.05 -17.87
N ASP A 231 -4.19 8.38 -17.67
CA ASP A 231 -4.38 7.46 -16.54
C ASP A 231 -3.48 6.22 -16.67
N ARG A 232 -3.21 5.79 -17.91
CA ARG A 232 -2.31 4.67 -18.20
C ARG A 232 -0.87 5.01 -17.88
N ILE A 233 -0.41 6.19 -18.29
CA ILE A 233 0.96 6.66 -18.03
C ILE A 233 1.17 6.86 -16.52
N ILE A 234 0.23 7.51 -15.83
CA ILE A 234 0.27 7.67 -14.38
C ILE A 234 0.27 6.31 -13.67
N GLY A 235 -0.58 5.38 -14.10
CA GLY A 235 -0.62 4.03 -13.52
C GLY A 235 0.73 3.31 -13.61
N ALA A 236 1.39 3.38 -14.76
CA ALA A 236 2.71 2.76 -14.93
C ALA A 236 3.80 3.45 -14.10
N LEU A 237 3.77 4.79 -14.02
CA LEU A 237 4.67 5.57 -13.16
C LEU A 237 4.43 5.29 -11.67
N GLU A 238 3.18 5.12 -11.25
CA GLU A 238 2.81 4.78 -9.87
C GLU A 238 3.26 3.36 -9.48
N ILE A 239 3.25 2.41 -10.43
CA ILE A 239 3.76 1.06 -10.17
C ILE A 239 5.29 1.08 -9.97
N ARG A 240 6.03 1.82 -10.80
CA ARG A 240 7.51 1.83 -10.77
C ARG A 240 8.09 2.77 -9.72
N TYR A 241 7.49 3.95 -9.54
CA TYR A 241 8.02 5.02 -8.68
C TYR A 241 7.05 5.46 -7.57
N GLY A 242 5.86 4.89 -7.50
CA GLY A 242 4.88 5.22 -6.47
C GLY A 242 5.26 4.76 -5.07
N HIS A 243 4.77 5.51 -4.08
CA HIS A 243 5.05 5.27 -2.66
C HIS A 243 4.40 4.00 -2.11
N LYS A 244 3.40 3.45 -2.82
CA LYS A 244 2.73 2.22 -2.44
C LYS A 244 3.67 1.02 -2.39
N TYR A 245 4.68 0.99 -3.26
CA TYR A 245 5.62 -0.13 -3.39
C TYR A 245 7.01 0.17 -2.83
N LEU A 246 7.30 1.43 -2.52
CA LEU A 246 8.57 1.87 -1.93
C LEU A 246 8.92 1.12 -0.62
N PRO A 247 7.99 0.88 0.33
CA PRO A 247 8.28 0.07 1.51
C PRO A 247 8.85 -1.32 1.20
N GLN A 248 8.29 -2.02 0.20
CA GLN A 248 8.77 -3.34 -0.20
C GLN A 248 10.14 -3.28 -0.90
N VAL A 249 10.38 -2.22 -1.68
CA VAL A 249 11.70 -1.97 -2.28
C VAL A 249 12.74 -1.76 -1.19
N TYR A 250 12.45 -0.96 -0.17
CA TYR A 250 13.36 -0.75 0.96
C TYR A 250 13.56 -2.03 1.78
N GLN A 251 12.52 -2.84 2.00
CA GLN A 251 12.67 -4.17 2.62
C GLN A 251 13.62 -5.07 1.82
N SER A 252 13.51 -5.07 0.49
CA SER A 252 14.43 -5.80 -0.38
C SER A 252 15.84 -5.24 -0.30
N GLN A 253 16.00 -3.91 -0.28
CA GLN A 253 17.31 -3.26 -0.14
C GLN A 253 17.98 -3.66 1.17
N ILE A 254 17.25 -3.63 2.30
CA ILE A 254 17.72 -4.10 3.62
C ILE A 254 18.23 -5.55 3.53
N LYS A 255 17.43 -6.47 2.97
CA LYS A 255 17.82 -7.89 2.83
C LYS A 255 19.07 -8.09 1.97
N SER A 256 19.21 -7.31 0.92
CA SER A 256 20.33 -7.42 -0.03
C SER A 256 21.57 -6.62 0.37
N ARG A 257 21.47 -5.80 1.41
CA ARG A 257 22.54 -4.89 1.80
C ARG A 257 23.66 -5.68 2.48
N GLN A 258 24.88 -5.44 2.02
CA GLN A 258 26.11 -5.90 2.67
C GLN A 258 27.07 -4.72 2.78
N GLN A 259 27.89 -4.70 3.83
CA GLN A 259 28.93 -3.67 4.02
C GLN A 259 29.93 -3.73 2.86
N ARG A 260 30.23 -2.58 2.25
CA ARG A 260 31.24 -2.49 1.18
C ARG A 260 32.65 -2.44 1.78
N SER A 261 33.65 -2.89 1.01
CA SER A 261 35.06 -2.90 1.45
C SER A 261 35.63 -1.51 1.76
N ASN A 262 35.02 -0.45 1.22
CA ASN A 262 35.39 0.94 1.42
C ASN A 262 34.41 1.73 2.32
N GLU A 263 33.44 1.05 2.93
CA GLU A 263 32.41 1.65 3.76
C GLU A 263 32.72 1.42 5.23
N SER A 264 32.69 2.48 6.03
CA SER A 264 32.86 2.36 7.48
C SER A 264 31.65 1.67 8.11
N LEU A 265 31.87 1.02 9.25
CA LEU A 265 30.80 0.33 9.97
C LEU A 265 29.66 1.28 10.38
N GLN A 266 29.99 2.54 10.67
CA GLN A 266 29.05 3.59 11.05
C GLN A 266 28.21 4.06 9.86
N GLU A 267 28.82 4.20 8.67
CA GLU A 267 28.09 4.54 7.43
C GLU A 267 27.12 3.41 7.04
N TYR A 268 27.57 2.16 7.21
CA TYR A 268 26.75 0.98 6.98
C TYR A 268 25.54 0.94 7.93
N GLU A 269 25.76 1.11 9.23
CA GLU A 269 24.70 1.17 10.25
C GLU A 269 23.69 2.27 9.94
N ALA A 270 24.16 3.49 9.68
CA ALA A 270 23.30 4.63 9.39
C ALA A 270 22.45 4.42 8.13
N ASP A 271 22.99 3.79 7.10
CA ASP A 271 22.23 3.47 5.88
C ASP A 271 21.21 2.36 6.11
N ILE A 272 21.54 1.32 6.88
CA ILE A 272 20.59 0.27 7.30
C ILE A 272 19.45 0.88 8.12
N GLU A 273 19.76 1.72 9.11
CA GLU A 273 18.76 2.41 9.93
C GLU A 273 17.85 3.29 9.08
N ARG A 274 18.42 4.06 8.15
CA ARG A 274 17.66 4.87 7.19
C ARG A 274 16.71 4.00 6.36
N LEU A 275 17.19 2.88 5.82
CA LEU A 275 16.38 1.96 5.03
C LEU A 275 15.24 1.35 5.83
N ILE A 276 15.47 0.98 7.10
CA ILE A 276 14.46 0.42 8.01
C ILE A 276 13.32 1.41 8.24
N HIS A 277 13.63 2.68 8.51
CA HIS A 277 12.61 3.73 8.67
C HIS A 277 11.79 3.95 7.40
N LEU A 278 12.41 3.85 6.22
CA LEU A 278 11.73 3.99 4.94
C LEU A 278 10.88 2.74 4.59
N ALA A 279 11.33 1.56 5.00
CA ALA A 279 10.62 0.29 4.83
C ALA A 279 9.39 0.15 5.74
N TYR A 280 9.42 0.77 6.92
CA TYR A 280 8.39 0.63 7.95
C TYR A 280 8.01 1.98 8.59
N PRO A 281 7.44 2.92 7.83
CA PRO A 281 7.17 4.28 8.30
C PRO A 281 6.13 4.39 9.43
N GLN A 282 5.35 3.33 9.66
CA GLN A 282 4.28 3.27 10.67
C GLN A 282 4.62 2.35 11.85
N ALA A 283 5.81 1.73 11.86
CA ALA A 283 6.13 0.74 12.88
C ALA A 283 6.67 1.39 14.17
N PRO A 284 6.41 0.78 15.35
CA PRO A 284 6.96 1.24 16.62
C PRO A 284 8.49 1.20 16.64
N LYS A 285 9.11 2.10 17.40
CA LYS A 285 10.57 2.22 17.46
C LYS A 285 11.24 0.93 17.95
N GLU A 286 10.62 0.25 18.93
CA GLU A 286 11.12 -1.01 19.47
C GLU A 286 11.20 -2.11 18.40
N PHE A 287 10.26 -2.12 17.46
CA PHE A 287 10.25 -3.05 16.33
C PHE A 287 11.35 -2.72 15.32
N LEU A 288 11.59 -1.44 15.06
CA LEU A 288 12.66 -0.99 14.16
C LEU A 288 14.04 -1.33 14.73
N GLU A 289 14.24 -1.15 16.04
CA GLU A 289 15.47 -1.54 16.76
C GLU A 289 15.72 -3.05 16.65
N GLN A 290 14.68 -3.87 16.82
CA GLN A 290 14.80 -5.32 16.68
C GLN A 290 15.20 -5.75 15.26
N ILE A 291 14.60 -5.12 14.23
CA ILE A 291 15.00 -5.37 12.84
C ILE A 291 16.45 -4.95 12.63
N GLY A 292 16.84 -3.77 13.09
CA GLY A 292 18.20 -3.24 12.97
C GLY A 292 19.24 -4.22 13.52
N ILE A 293 19.00 -4.74 14.74
CA ILE A 293 19.86 -5.76 15.36
C ILE A 293 19.94 -7.01 14.48
N GLN A 294 18.82 -7.51 13.97
CA GLN A 294 18.78 -8.74 13.17
C GLN A 294 19.45 -8.60 11.79
N THR A 295 19.48 -7.39 11.21
CA THR A 295 20.15 -7.14 9.92
C THR A 295 21.62 -6.79 10.03
N PHE A 296 22.06 -6.30 11.18
CA PHE A 296 23.44 -5.88 11.40
C PHE A 296 24.31 -6.95 12.07
N TYR A 297 23.72 -7.80 12.92
CA TYR A 297 24.38 -8.91 13.64
C TYR A 297 24.03 -10.28 13.06
#